data_AF-A0A6J6NCQ2-F1
#
_entry.id   AF-A0A6J6NCQ2-F1
#
_cell.length_a   1.000
_cell.length_b   1.000
_cell.length_c   1.000
_cell.angle_alpha   90.00
_cell.angle_beta   90.00
_cell.angle_gamma   90.00
#
_symmetry.space_group_name_H-M   'P 1'
#
loop_
_entity.id
_entity.type
_entity.pdbx_description
1 polymer ?
#
loop_
_entity_poly.entity_id
_entity_poly.type
_entity_poly.pdbx_seq_one_letter_code
_entity_poly.pdbx_strand_id
1 'polypeptide(L)' 'MTSPPEVIKVRCPQCATIFTDSIRGSINLSLGEEWTDEEIDEATSVTCPNCRHKQYGDSIIISID' A
#
# COMPACT_ATOMS: atom_id res chain seq x y z
N MET A 1 18.16 1.87 1.69
CA MET A 1 17.36 2.97 2.25
C MET A 1 15.90 2.68 1.95
N THR A 2 15.02 2.83 2.94
CA THR A 2 13.57 2.72 2.76
C THR A 2 13.06 3.93 1.96
N SER A 3 12.20 3.72 0.97
CA SER A 3 11.62 4.82 0.18
C SER A 3 10.66 5.66 1.04
N PRO A 4 10.49 6.96 0.77
CA PRO A 4 9.42 7.73 1.40
C PRO A 4 8.04 7.12 1.08
N PRO A 5 7.02 7.36 1.92
CA PRO A 5 5.65 6.99 1.61
C PRO A 5 5.11 7.85 0.48
N GLU A 6 4.36 7.24 -0.43
CA GLU A 6 3.73 7.85 -1.59
C GLU A 6 2.21 7.74 -1.46
N VAL A 7 1.52 8.88 -1.59
CA VAL A 7 0.06 8.92 -1.59
C VAL A 7 -0.45 8.57 -2.99
N ILE A 8 -1.32 7.56 -3.07
CA ILE A 8 -1.86 7.05 -4.33
C ILE A 8 -3.39 7.04 -4.30
N LYS A 9 -4.01 7.21 -5.48
CA LYS A 9 -5.44 7.03 -5.69
C LYS A 9 -5.69 5.61 -6.20
N VAL A 10 -6.35 4.80 -5.40
CA VAL A 10 -6.58 3.38 -5.65
C VAL A 10 -8.01 3.15 -6.11
N ARG A 11 -8.20 2.32 -7.13
CA ARG A 11 -9.51 1.77 -7.47
C ARG A 11 -9.60 0.33 -6.99
N CYS A 12 -10.52 0.03 -6.07
CA CYS A 12 -10.72 -1.33 -5.58
C CYS A 12 -11.19 -2.26 -6.71
N PRO A 13 -10.52 -3.41 -6.96
CA PRO A 13 -10.92 -4.34 -8.00
C PRO A 13 -12.21 -5.10 -7.67
N GLN A 14 -12.58 -5.21 -6.38
CA GLN A 14 -13.74 -5.98 -5.94
C GLN A 14 -15.05 -5.17 -6.00
N CYS A 15 -15.03 -3.93 -5.53
CA CYS A 15 -16.24 -3.10 -5.42
C CYS A 15 -16.17 -1.77 -6.16
N ALA A 16 -15.11 -1.53 -6.94
CA ALA A 16 -14.86 -0.31 -7.72
C ALA A 16 -14.78 1.00 -6.90
N THR A 17 -14.83 0.95 -5.56
CA THR A 17 -14.62 2.12 -4.71
C THR A 17 -13.25 2.73 -4.99
N ILE A 18 -13.24 4.04 -5.22
CA ILE A 18 -12.01 4.82 -5.37
C ILE A 18 -11.70 5.45 -4.01
N PHE A 19 -10.46 5.29 -3.54
CA PHE A 19 -10.00 5.82 -2.27
C PHE A 19 -8.53 6.21 -2.35
N THR A 20 -8.08 7.03 -1.41
CA THR A 20 -6.67 7.43 -1.30
C THR A 20 -6.02 6.64 -0.17
N ASP A 21 -4.80 6.20 -0.38
CA ASP A 21 -4.00 5.50 0.63
C ASP A 21 -2.50 5.81 0.42
N SER A 22 -1.64 5.37 1.32
CA SER A 22 -0.19 5.55 1.22
C SER A 22 0.57 4.23 1.22
N ILE A 23 1.54 4.09 0.31
CA ILE A 23 2.43 2.92 0.25
C ILE A 23 3.90 3.34 0.20
N ARG A 24 4.81 2.41 0.51
CA ARG A 24 6.24 2.58 0.25
C ARG A 24 6.65 1.67 -0.90
N GLY A 25 7.26 2.24 -1.94
CA GLY A 25 7.76 1.49 -3.10
C GLY A 25 8.91 0.52 -2.77
N SER A 26 9.66 0.77 -1.69
CA SER A 26 10.64 -0.21 -1.17
C SER A 26 10.91 -0.02 0.32
N ILE A 27 11.10 -1.14 1.02
CA ILE A 27 11.50 -1.18 2.44
C ILE A 27 12.87 -1.85 2.54
N ASN A 28 13.77 -1.27 3.33
CA ASN A 28 15.08 -1.85 3.56
C ASN A 28 15.14 -2.57 4.91
N LEU A 29 15.15 -3.89 4.88
CA LEU A 29 15.15 -4.74 6.08
C LEU A 29 16.54 -4.96 6.71
N SER A 30 17.60 -4.36 6.15
CA SER A 30 19.00 -4.68 6.48
C SER A 30 19.79 -3.53 7.12
N LEU A 31 19.21 -2.33 7.22
CA LEU A 31 19.89 -1.12 7.69
C LEU A 31 19.70 -0.83 9.19
N GLY A 32 19.26 -1.80 9.98
CA GLY A 32 19.02 -1.63 11.42
C GLY A 32 17.73 -0.87 11.75
N GLU A 33 16.88 -0.58 10.76
CA GLU A 33 15.48 -0.26 11.01
C GLU A 33 14.78 -1.56 11.45
N GLU A 34 14.27 -1.60 12.68
CA GLU A 34 13.42 -2.70 13.12
C GLU A 34 12.02 -2.48 12.55
N TRP A 35 11.68 -3.31 11.57
CA TRP A 35 10.35 -3.42 11.03
C TRP A 35 9.72 -4.71 11.55
N THR A 36 8.53 -4.59 12.11
CA THR A 36 7.67 -5.75 12.36
C THR A 36 7.01 -6.20 11.07
N ASP A 37 6.56 -7.45 11.03
CA ASP A 37 5.80 -7.97 9.88
C ASP A 37 4.52 -7.17 9.64
N GLU A 38 3.88 -6.65 10.70
CA GLU A 38 2.69 -5.80 10.63
C GLU A 38 3.01 -4.45 9.98
N GLU A 39 4.11 -3.80 10.35
CA GLU A 39 4.52 -2.54 9.72
C GLU A 39 4.89 -2.71 8.25
N ILE A 40 5.52 -3.83 7.88
CA ILE A 40 5.83 -4.15 6.48
C ILE A 40 4.54 -4.34 5.69
N ASP A 41 3.63 -5.12 6.25
CA ASP A 41 2.34 -5.43 5.67
C ASP A 41 1.48 -4.18 5.45
N GLU A 42 1.43 -3.26 6.41
CA GLU A 42 0.76 -1.96 6.24
C GLU A 42 1.46 -1.07 5.21
N ALA A 43 2.78 -0.96 5.26
CA ALA A 43 3.53 -0.09 4.36
C ALA A 43 3.55 -0.58 2.89
N THR A 44 3.22 -1.84 2.64
CA THR A 44 3.24 -2.45 1.29
C THR A 44 1.86 -2.83 0.76
N SER A 45 0.79 -2.48 1.47
CA SER A 45 -0.58 -2.82 1.08
C SER A 45 -1.54 -1.65 1.21
N VAL A 46 -2.70 -1.81 0.59
CA VAL A 46 -3.84 -0.89 0.71
C VAL A 46 -5.09 -1.71 1.00
N THR A 47 -5.91 -1.24 1.94
CA THR A 47 -7.15 -1.93 2.32
C THR A 47 -8.35 -1.10 1.93
N CYS A 48 -9.20 -1.63 1.05
CA CYS A 48 -10.41 -0.94 0.63
C CYS A 48 -11.30 -0.64 1.86
N PRO A 49 -11.65 0.63 2.12
CA PRO A 49 -12.47 0.99 3.29
C PRO A 49 -13.91 0.48 3.18
N ASN A 50 -14.39 0.18 1.97
CA ASN A 50 -15.76 -0.24 1.71
C ASN A 50 -15.95 -1.77 1.84
N CYS A 51 -15.12 -2.58 1.17
CA CYS A 51 -15.27 -4.05 1.14
C CYS A 51 -14.17 -4.81 1.89
N ARG A 52 -13.20 -4.10 2.49
CA ARG A 52 -12.05 -4.68 3.22
C ARG A 52 -11.13 -5.56 2.37
N HIS A 53 -11.29 -5.56 1.04
CA HIS A 53 -10.34 -6.22 0.15
C HIS A 53 -8.98 -5.53 0.22
N LYS A 54 -7.95 -6.34 0.48
CA LYS A 54 -6.57 -5.90 0.62
C LYS A 54 -5.80 -6.21 -0.65
N GLN A 55 -5.05 -5.23 -1.13
CA GLN A 55 -4.17 -5.33 -2.29
C GLN A 55 -2.74 -5.05 -1.84
N TYR A 56 -1.77 -5.71 -2.45
CA TYR A 56 -0.34 -5.53 -2.17
C TYR A 56 0.35 -4.88 -3.36
N GLY A 57 1.38 -4.08 -3.09
CA GLY A 57 2.23 -3.34 -4.03
C GLY A 57 1.92 -3.50 -5.53
N ASP A 58 2.45 -4.56 -6.14
CA ASP A 58 2.42 -4.82 -7.59
C ASP A 58 1.01 -5.04 -8.19
N SER A 59 0.04 -5.37 -7.34
CA SER A 59 -1.35 -5.65 -7.71
C SER A 59 -2.28 -4.45 -7.53
N ILE A 60 -1.76 -3.30 -7.07
CA ILE A 60 -2.56 -2.11 -6.80
C ILE A 60 -2.95 -1.41 -8.10
N ILE A 61 -4.26 -1.31 -8.35
CA ILE A 61 -4.80 -0.57 -9.49
C ILE A 61 -4.85 0.92 -9.15
N ILE A 62 -3.95 1.70 -9.76
CA ILE A 62 -3.91 3.16 -9.64
C ILE A 62 -4.94 3.79 -10.58
N SER A 63 -5.80 4.65 -10.05
CA SER A 63 -6.71 5.47 -10.85
C SER A 63 -5.94 6.68 -11.38
N ILE A 64 -5.80 6.78 -12.69
CA ILE A 64 -5.26 7.96 -13.38
C ILE A 64 -6.48 8.77 -13.86
N ASP A 65 -6.48 10.07 -13.57
CA ASP A 65 -7.50 11.01 -14.07
C ASP A 65 -7.29 11.34 -15.55
#